data_AF-A0A2I9E732-F1
#
_entry.id   AF-A0A2I9E732-F1
#
_cell.length_a   1.000
_cell.length_b   1.000
_cell.length_c   1.000
_cell.angle_alpha   90.00
_cell.angle_beta   90.00
_cell.angle_gamma   90.00
#
_symmetry.space_group_name_H-M   'P 1'
#
loop_
_entity.id
_entity.type
_entity.pdbx_description
1 polymer ?
#
loop_
_entity_poly.entity_id
_entity_poly.type
_entity_poly.pdbx_seq_one_letter_code
_entity_poly.pdbx_strand_id
1 'polypeptide(L)'
;MDLSNLSQIKTFAEDFKKTHTQLDILINNAGVMIPPASKTDDGFELQFGVNFLGHFALTAHLMPPLKNASNAKIVTLSSGAATLTDGIDFENLRLEKPYKEWLSYTVSKLADILFTYQLDRRLKEGGSNIISVAAHPGVTRTDLQRHIPGLQLEGMLAKYSEVMEPWQGALPSLFAATDASVKGGEFFGPDGEKEFSGYPALSKHSTPAMNDGQLAQKLWTYAEKASNLRFNI
;
A
#
# COMPACT_ATOMS: atom_id res chain seq x y z
N MET A 1 4.10 3.29 17.15
CA MET A 1 2.97 3.54 16.24
C MET A 1 2.43 2.19 15.82
N ASP A 2 1.12 1.99 15.98
CA ASP A 2 0.42 0.81 15.49
C ASP A 2 -0.57 1.25 14.39
N LEU A 3 -0.46 0.66 13.19
CA LEU A 3 -1.32 1.00 12.06
C LEU A 3 -2.75 0.44 12.18
N SER A 4 -2.97 -0.47 13.12
CA SER A 4 -4.30 -0.99 13.46
C SER A 4 -5.07 -0.08 14.42
N ASN A 5 -4.52 1.10 14.75
CA ASN A 5 -5.16 2.06 15.66
C ASN A 5 -5.02 3.49 15.10
N LEU A 6 -6.12 4.03 14.58
CA LEU A 6 -6.16 5.38 13.98
C LEU A 6 -5.77 6.49 14.96
N SER A 7 -6.05 6.34 16.25
CA SER A 7 -5.65 7.32 17.26
C SER A 7 -4.12 7.35 17.46
N GLN A 8 -3.47 6.19 17.47
CA GLN A 8 -2.00 6.11 17.56
C GLN A 8 -1.31 6.65 16.31
N ILE A 9 -1.91 6.44 15.12
CA ILE A 9 -1.43 7.04 13.87
C ILE A 9 -1.46 8.58 13.96
N LYS A 10 -2.57 9.14 14.45
CA LYS A 10 -2.70 10.59 14.66
C LYS A 10 -1.63 11.11 15.63
N THR A 11 -1.47 10.46 16.80
CA THR A 11 -0.46 10.84 17.79
C THR A 11 0.95 10.82 17.20
N PHE A 12 1.30 9.75 16.47
CA PHE A 12 2.59 9.66 15.80
C PHE A 12 2.82 10.85 14.83
N ALA A 13 1.84 11.15 13.98
CA ALA A 13 1.98 12.24 13.02
C ALA A 13 2.04 13.62 13.70
N GLU A 14 1.30 13.84 14.79
CA GLU A 14 1.41 15.05 15.61
C GLU A 14 2.79 15.19 16.24
N ASP A 15 3.34 14.12 16.79
CA ASP A 15 4.70 14.12 17.37
C ASP A 15 5.79 14.33 16.31
N PHE A 16 5.63 13.73 15.13
CA PHE A 16 6.53 13.96 13.99
C PHE A 16 6.57 15.46 13.63
N LYS A 17 5.40 16.10 13.50
CA LYS A 17 5.28 17.53 13.15
C LYS A 17 5.83 18.49 14.20
N LYS A 18 6.02 18.06 15.45
CA LYS A 18 6.67 18.89 16.49
C LYS A 18 8.17 19.05 16.25
N THR A 19 8.79 18.09 15.57
CA THR A 19 10.25 18.00 15.41
C THR A 19 10.70 18.11 13.95
N HIS A 20 9.79 17.87 13.00
CA HIS A 20 10.07 17.89 11.57
C HIS A 20 9.05 18.76 10.85
N THR A 21 9.53 19.79 10.16
CA THR A 21 8.70 20.68 9.34
C THR A 21 8.56 20.19 7.90
N GLN A 22 9.39 19.25 7.46
CA GLN A 22 9.47 18.74 6.09
C GLN A 22 9.55 17.22 6.09
N LEU A 23 8.93 16.58 5.10
CA LEU A 23 9.04 15.15 4.82
C LEU A 23 9.23 14.95 3.32
N ASP A 24 10.40 14.49 2.89
CA ASP A 24 10.70 14.30 1.47
C ASP A 24 10.18 12.97 0.92
N ILE A 25 10.21 11.91 1.74
CA ILE A 25 9.84 10.57 1.31
C ILE A 25 9.00 9.91 2.38
N LEU A 26 7.79 9.47 2.01
CA LEU A 26 6.95 8.59 2.81
C LEU A 26 6.86 7.23 2.12
N ILE A 27 7.28 6.16 2.80
CA ILE A 27 7.13 4.78 2.30
C ILE A 27 6.10 4.05 3.16
N ASN A 28 4.91 3.85 2.60
CA ASN A 28 3.85 3.03 3.18
C ASN A 28 4.18 1.53 2.96
N ASN A 29 5.17 1.02 3.70
CA ASN A 29 5.72 -0.34 3.57
C ASN A 29 5.02 -1.38 4.45
N ALA A 30 4.70 -1.02 5.69
CA ALA A 30 4.25 -1.99 6.69
C ALA A 30 2.98 -2.72 6.23
N GLY A 31 2.89 -4.02 6.52
CA GLY A 31 1.74 -4.81 6.16
C GLY A 31 1.66 -6.15 6.88
N VAL A 32 0.49 -6.76 6.79
CA VAL A 32 0.17 -8.10 7.27
C VAL A 32 -0.37 -8.92 6.11
N MET A 33 -0.12 -10.23 6.13
CA MET A 33 -0.59 -11.14 5.10
C MET A 33 -1.16 -12.39 5.74
N ILE A 34 -2.40 -12.69 5.36
CA ILE A 34 -3.18 -13.86 5.77
C ILE A 34 -3.14 -14.18 7.29
N PRO A 35 -3.28 -13.19 8.19
CA PRO A 35 -3.41 -13.47 9.61
C PRO A 35 -4.74 -14.21 9.88
N PRO A 36 -4.90 -14.86 11.06
CA PRO A 36 -6.21 -15.29 11.52
C PRO A 36 -7.24 -14.15 11.52
N ALA A 37 -8.51 -14.49 11.30
CA ALA A 37 -9.61 -13.53 11.29
C ALA A 37 -9.59 -12.64 12.55
N SER A 38 -9.39 -11.35 12.36
CA SER A 38 -9.23 -10.37 13.43
C SER A 38 -9.58 -8.97 12.94
N LYS A 39 -9.82 -8.07 13.89
CA LYS A 39 -10.15 -6.67 13.60
C LYS A 39 -9.10 -5.73 14.18
N THR A 40 -8.95 -4.57 13.55
CA THR A 40 -8.25 -3.42 14.12
C THR A 40 -8.99 -2.86 15.34
N ASP A 41 -8.37 -1.97 16.10
CA ASP A 41 -9.00 -1.29 17.25
C ASP A 41 -10.23 -0.48 16.82
N ASP A 42 -10.21 0.05 15.59
CA ASP A 42 -11.31 0.80 14.97
C ASP A 42 -12.38 -0.12 14.31
N GLY A 43 -12.19 -1.44 14.41
CA GLY A 43 -13.14 -2.47 14.01
C GLY A 43 -13.16 -2.81 12.52
N PHE A 44 -12.07 -2.58 11.78
CA PHE A 44 -11.92 -3.00 10.37
C PHE A 44 -11.28 -4.39 10.28
N GLU A 45 -11.51 -5.12 9.18
CA GLU A 45 -10.75 -6.34 8.90
C GLU A 45 -9.25 -6.03 8.91
N LEU A 46 -8.44 -6.85 9.59
CA LEU A 46 -7.06 -6.51 9.93
C LEU A 46 -6.18 -6.20 8.71
N GLN A 47 -6.25 -6.97 7.62
CA GLN A 47 -5.43 -6.74 6.43
C GLN A 47 -5.82 -5.44 5.73
N PHE A 48 -7.11 -5.17 5.52
CA PHE A 48 -7.59 -3.91 4.96
C PHE A 48 -7.26 -2.71 5.88
N GLY A 49 -7.47 -2.87 7.18
CA GLY A 49 -7.24 -1.84 8.18
C GLY A 49 -5.76 -1.44 8.27
N VAL A 50 -4.85 -2.41 8.35
CA VAL A 50 -3.41 -2.16 8.44
C VAL A 50 -2.80 -1.79 7.10
N ASN A 51 -3.03 -2.60 6.06
CA ASN A 51 -2.32 -2.44 4.79
C ASN A 51 -2.81 -1.21 4.01
N PHE A 52 -4.07 -0.80 4.16
CA PHE A 52 -4.62 0.33 3.43
C PHE A 52 -5.08 1.47 4.34
N LEU A 53 -6.05 1.26 5.22
CA LEU A 53 -6.70 2.38 5.94
C LEU A 53 -5.74 3.11 6.88
N GLY A 54 -4.86 2.39 7.56
CA GLY A 54 -3.83 2.95 8.42
C GLY A 54 -2.84 3.83 7.65
N HIS A 55 -2.38 3.37 6.47
CA HIS A 55 -1.50 4.15 5.59
C HIS A 55 -2.20 5.34 4.94
N PHE A 56 -3.47 5.20 4.58
CA PHE A 56 -4.31 6.30 4.12
C PHE A 56 -4.36 7.41 5.19
N ALA A 57 -4.64 7.05 6.44
CA ALA A 57 -4.72 7.99 7.55
C ALA A 57 -3.36 8.61 7.89
N LEU A 58 -2.30 7.82 7.90
CA LEU A 58 -0.93 8.30 8.12
C LEU A 58 -0.54 9.33 7.07
N THR A 59 -0.77 9.00 5.79
CA THR A 59 -0.47 9.89 4.67
C THR A 59 -1.27 11.19 4.79
N ALA A 60 -2.57 11.13 5.10
CA ALA A 60 -3.41 12.31 5.30
C ALA A 60 -2.85 13.24 6.39
N HIS A 61 -2.43 12.68 7.53
CA HIS A 61 -1.89 13.47 8.64
C HIS A 61 -0.51 14.07 8.37
N LEU A 62 0.29 13.44 7.51
CA LEU A 62 1.62 13.88 7.09
C LEU A 62 1.62 14.74 5.82
N MET A 63 0.47 15.00 5.20
CA MET A 63 0.37 15.94 4.07
C MET A 63 1.02 17.31 4.35
N PRO A 64 0.86 17.95 5.52
CA PRO A 64 1.48 19.25 5.77
C PRO A 64 3.02 19.26 5.63
N PRO A 65 3.81 18.39 6.29
CA PRO A 65 5.26 18.36 6.07
C PRO A 65 5.65 17.87 4.67
N LEU A 66 4.85 17.01 4.01
CA LEU A 66 5.09 16.61 2.61
C LEU A 66 5.00 17.83 1.67
N LYS A 67 4.03 18.72 1.89
CA LYS A 67 3.86 19.96 1.10
C LYS A 67 5.01 20.95 1.24
N ASN A 68 5.79 20.86 2.33
CA ASN A 68 6.95 21.72 2.54
C ASN A 68 8.20 21.21 1.79
N ALA A 69 8.20 19.96 1.32
CA ALA A 69 9.29 19.43 0.51
C ALA A 69 9.18 19.88 -0.95
N SER A 70 10.33 20.08 -1.59
CA SER A 70 10.39 20.56 -2.98
C SER A 70 10.03 19.48 -4.01
N ASN A 71 10.20 18.21 -3.70
CA ASN A 71 9.91 17.06 -4.57
C ASN A 71 9.49 15.84 -3.73
N ALA A 72 8.47 16.00 -2.89
CA ALA A 72 8.05 14.92 -2.01
C ALA A 72 7.52 13.71 -2.80
N LYS A 73 7.85 12.50 -2.33
CA LYS A 73 7.34 11.25 -2.89
C LYS A 73 6.65 10.40 -1.85
N ILE A 74 5.50 9.87 -2.23
CA ILE A 74 4.74 8.90 -1.44
C ILE A 74 4.80 7.58 -2.19
N VAL A 75 5.45 6.58 -1.59
CA VAL A 75 5.58 5.22 -2.16
C VAL A 75 4.71 4.27 -1.37
N THR A 76 3.73 3.62 -2.03
CA THR A 76 2.87 2.64 -1.39
C THR A 76 3.17 1.23 -1.86
N LEU A 77 3.41 0.31 -0.91
CA LEU A 77 3.79 -1.06 -1.22
C LEU A 77 2.58 -1.96 -1.38
N SER A 78 2.34 -2.33 -2.63
CA SER A 78 1.33 -3.29 -3.04
C SER A 78 1.97 -4.67 -3.32
N SER A 79 1.31 -5.50 -4.13
CA SER A 79 1.70 -6.86 -4.48
C SER A 79 1.13 -7.22 -5.84
N GLY A 80 1.78 -8.13 -6.58
CA GLY A 80 1.18 -8.79 -7.74
C GLY A 80 -0.16 -9.49 -7.39
N ALA A 81 -0.39 -9.81 -6.12
CA ALA A 81 -1.68 -10.32 -5.61
C ALA A 81 -2.86 -9.36 -5.86
N ALA A 82 -2.62 -8.05 -6.04
CA ALA A 82 -3.67 -7.10 -6.43
C ALA A 82 -4.35 -7.46 -7.75
N THR A 83 -3.69 -8.23 -8.62
CA THR A 83 -4.24 -8.69 -9.90
C THR A 83 -5.22 -9.86 -9.77
N LEU A 84 -5.33 -10.47 -8.59
CA LEU A 84 -6.14 -11.68 -8.35
C LEU A 84 -7.57 -11.36 -7.87
N THR A 85 -7.98 -10.10 -7.87
CA THR A 85 -9.31 -9.67 -7.45
C THR A 85 -9.89 -8.63 -8.41
N ASP A 86 -11.21 -8.72 -8.62
CA ASP A 86 -11.92 -7.88 -9.58
C ASP A 86 -12.62 -6.67 -8.94
N GLY A 87 -12.45 -6.46 -7.63
CA GLY A 87 -13.07 -5.32 -6.96
C GLY A 87 -13.02 -5.38 -5.44
N ILE A 88 -13.86 -4.56 -4.80
CA ILE A 88 -13.92 -4.42 -3.34
C ILE A 88 -15.36 -4.60 -2.88
N ASP A 89 -15.59 -5.57 -2.01
CA ASP A 89 -16.85 -5.72 -1.28
C ASP A 89 -16.84 -4.80 -0.05
N PHE A 90 -17.39 -3.59 -0.23
CA PHE A 90 -17.44 -2.56 0.82
C PHE A 90 -18.29 -2.96 2.04
N GLU A 91 -19.14 -3.98 1.91
CA GLU A 91 -19.96 -4.50 3.01
C GLU A 91 -19.22 -5.53 3.86
N ASN A 92 -17.96 -5.88 3.52
CA ASN A 92 -17.15 -6.85 4.25
C ASN A 92 -15.81 -6.29 4.75
N LEU A 93 -15.64 -4.96 4.74
CA LEU A 93 -14.40 -4.30 5.17
C LEU A 93 -14.25 -4.24 6.70
N ARG A 94 -15.27 -4.62 7.46
CA ARG A 94 -15.24 -4.78 8.93
C ARG A 94 -15.49 -6.23 9.36
N LEU A 95 -15.25 -7.19 8.47
CA LEU A 95 -15.37 -8.63 8.75
C LEU A 95 -16.81 -9.03 9.08
N GLU A 96 -17.78 -8.51 8.31
CA GLU A 96 -19.22 -8.76 8.45
C GLU A 96 -19.68 -10.06 7.78
N LYS A 97 -18.89 -10.60 6.84
CA LYS A 97 -19.12 -11.86 6.10
C LYS A 97 -17.99 -12.86 6.42
N PRO A 98 -18.13 -14.15 6.05
CA PRO A 98 -17.09 -15.16 6.31
C PRO A 98 -15.71 -14.74 5.81
N TYR A 99 -14.70 -14.92 6.66
CA TYR A 99 -13.34 -14.51 6.38
C TYR A 99 -12.70 -15.38 5.30
N LYS A 100 -12.05 -14.73 4.33
CA LYS A 100 -11.25 -15.36 3.28
C LYS A 100 -9.91 -14.66 3.23
N GLU A 101 -8.95 -15.17 3.99
CA GLU A 101 -7.63 -14.55 4.22
C GLU A 101 -6.93 -14.08 2.94
N TRP A 102 -6.87 -14.91 1.90
CA TRP A 102 -6.26 -14.53 0.62
C TRP A 102 -7.03 -13.44 -0.10
N LEU A 103 -8.37 -13.51 -0.12
CA LEU A 103 -9.19 -12.48 -0.74
C LEU A 103 -9.04 -11.13 -0.01
N SER A 104 -9.02 -11.14 1.33
CA SER A 104 -8.76 -9.94 2.13
C SER A 104 -7.38 -9.35 1.81
N TYR A 105 -6.36 -10.19 1.64
CA TYR A 105 -5.03 -9.73 1.23
C TYR A 105 -5.06 -9.07 -0.16
N THR A 106 -5.63 -9.75 -1.17
CA THR A 106 -5.70 -9.23 -2.55
C THR A 106 -6.50 -7.93 -2.62
N VAL A 107 -7.60 -7.83 -1.86
CA VAL A 107 -8.42 -6.60 -1.75
C VAL A 107 -7.61 -5.46 -1.11
N SER A 108 -6.86 -5.74 -0.04
CA SER A 108 -6.01 -4.73 0.58
C SER A 108 -4.93 -4.20 -0.38
N LYS A 109 -4.36 -5.08 -1.21
CA LYS A 109 -3.33 -4.70 -2.19
C LYS A 109 -3.89 -4.03 -3.43
N LEU A 110 -5.12 -4.36 -3.85
CA LEU A 110 -5.85 -3.56 -4.83
C LEU A 110 -6.13 -2.14 -4.29
N ALA A 111 -6.52 -2.03 -3.01
CA ALA A 111 -6.76 -0.73 -2.38
C ALA A 111 -5.51 0.16 -2.36
N ASP A 112 -4.32 -0.41 -2.13
CA ASP A 112 -3.03 0.30 -2.21
C ASP A 112 -2.77 0.90 -3.61
N ILE A 113 -3.09 0.17 -4.68
CA ILE A 113 -2.93 0.64 -6.07
C ILE A 113 -3.94 1.76 -6.38
N LEU A 114 -5.22 1.53 -6.06
CA LEU A 114 -6.28 2.51 -6.27
C LEU A 114 -6.00 3.81 -5.50
N PHE A 115 -5.52 3.70 -4.27
CA PHE A 115 -5.08 4.84 -3.47
C PHE A 115 -3.97 5.61 -4.15
N THR A 116 -2.93 4.90 -4.60
CA THR A 116 -1.78 5.50 -5.26
C THR A 116 -2.20 6.35 -6.46
N TYR A 117 -3.01 5.78 -7.35
CA TYR A 117 -3.46 6.45 -8.57
C TYR A 117 -4.42 7.60 -8.26
N GLN A 118 -5.35 7.42 -7.33
CA GLN A 118 -6.30 8.46 -6.96
C GLN A 118 -5.63 9.63 -6.22
N LEU A 119 -4.66 9.35 -5.35
CA LEU A 119 -3.86 10.36 -4.66
C LEU A 119 -3.06 11.17 -5.68
N ASP A 120 -2.34 10.50 -6.58
CA ASP A 120 -1.55 11.18 -7.61
C ASP A 120 -2.40 12.06 -8.52
N ARG A 121 -3.54 11.55 -8.97
CA ARG A 121 -4.51 12.33 -9.75
C ARG A 121 -4.95 13.59 -9.00
N ARG A 122 -5.32 13.46 -7.73
CA ARG A 122 -5.76 14.61 -6.90
C ARG A 122 -4.63 15.61 -6.67
N LEU A 123 -3.39 15.15 -6.45
CA LEU A 123 -2.22 16.01 -6.29
C LEU A 123 -1.98 16.84 -7.55
N LYS A 124 -2.04 16.21 -8.73
CA LYS A 124 -1.95 16.89 -10.03
C LYS A 124 -3.09 17.89 -10.25
N GLU A 125 -4.33 17.51 -9.97
CA GLU A 125 -5.50 18.40 -10.06
C GLU A 125 -5.38 19.61 -9.11
N GLY A 126 -4.75 19.44 -7.95
CA GLY A 126 -4.47 20.51 -6.99
C GLY A 126 -3.20 21.33 -7.27
N GLY A 127 -2.47 21.04 -8.35
CA GLY A 127 -1.22 21.73 -8.70
C GLY A 127 -0.04 21.43 -7.75
N SER A 128 -0.12 20.32 -7.00
CA SER A 128 0.97 19.88 -6.12
C SER A 128 2.14 19.30 -6.93
N ASN A 129 3.36 19.51 -6.42
CA ASN A 129 4.60 18.89 -6.88
C ASN A 129 4.87 17.52 -6.25
N ILE A 130 4.07 17.11 -5.26
CA ILE A 130 4.17 15.79 -4.64
C ILE A 130 3.72 14.74 -5.66
N ILE A 131 4.45 13.63 -5.75
CA ILE A 131 4.04 12.49 -6.55
C ILE A 131 3.70 11.29 -5.67
N SER A 132 2.72 10.52 -6.11
CA SER A 132 2.32 9.26 -5.48
C SER A 132 2.57 8.11 -6.44
N VAL A 133 3.30 7.09 -5.99
CA VAL A 133 3.71 5.93 -6.78
C VAL A 133 3.57 4.65 -5.97
N ALA A 134 3.48 3.52 -6.66
CA ALA A 134 3.38 2.20 -6.05
C ALA A 134 4.62 1.37 -6.34
N ALA A 135 4.91 0.40 -5.48
CA ALA A 135 5.89 -0.63 -5.78
C ALA A 135 5.44 -1.99 -5.23
N HIS A 136 5.96 -3.09 -5.78
CA HIS A 136 5.82 -4.40 -5.19
C HIS A 136 7.17 -5.15 -5.15
N PRO A 137 7.39 -6.00 -4.14
CA PRO A 137 8.68 -6.62 -3.90
C PRO A 137 8.82 -7.96 -4.64
N GLY A 138 8.06 -8.22 -5.71
CA GLY A 138 7.97 -9.58 -6.28
C GLY A 138 7.67 -10.67 -5.25
N VAL A 139 8.28 -11.84 -5.44
CA VAL A 139 8.28 -12.98 -4.53
C VAL A 139 9.51 -12.89 -3.63
N THR A 140 9.36 -12.21 -2.49
CA THR A 140 10.44 -12.02 -1.50
C THR A 140 10.15 -12.81 -0.23
N ARG A 141 11.16 -13.51 0.30
CA ARG A 141 11.07 -14.19 1.60
C ARG A 141 11.26 -13.17 2.73
N THR A 142 10.22 -12.94 3.53
CA THR A 142 10.24 -11.97 4.65
C THR A 142 9.43 -12.49 5.84
N ASP A 143 9.35 -11.70 6.92
CA ASP A 143 8.43 -11.97 8.02
C ASP A 143 6.95 -11.68 7.68
N LEU A 144 6.65 -11.20 6.46
CA LEU A 144 5.27 -11.06 5.99
C LEU A 144 4.55 -12.41 5.94
N GLN A 145 5.30 -13.48 5.64
CA GLN A 145 4.80 -14.85 5.56
C GLN A 145 4.69 -15.59 6.91
N ARG A 146 4.95 -14.92 8.04
CA ARG A 146 5.00 -15.54 9.39
C ARG A 146 3.75 -16.32 9.82
N HIS A 147 2.60 -16.06 9.21
CA HIS A 147 1.35 -16.76 9.50
C HIS A 147 1.14 -18.02 8.64
N ILE A 148 2.02 -18.28 7.66
CA ILE A 148 2.02 -19.51 6.86
C ILE A 148 2.88 -20.57 7.58
N PRO A 149 2.36 -21.78 7.84
CA PRO A 149 3.16 -22.90 8.33
C PRO A 149 4.37 -23.20 7.44
N GLY A 150 5.54 -23.47 8.04
CA GLY A 150 6.81 -23.59 7.32
C GLY A 150 6.78 -24.54 6.11
N LEU A 151 6.22 -25.75 6.25
CA LEU A 151 6.11 -26.70 5.12
C LEU A 151 5.22 -26.18 3.98
N GLN A 152 4.15 -25.47 4.31
CA GLN A 152 3.26 -24.86 3.32
C GLN A 152 3.96 -23.69 2.61
N LEU A 153 4.72 -22.89 3.36
CA LEU A 153 5.51 -21.79 2.81
C LEU A 153 6.57 -22.31 1.85
N GLU A 154 7.34 -23.33 2.22
CA GLU A 154 8.33 -23.94 1.32
C GLU A 154 7.68 -24.53 0.07
N GLY A 155 6.53 -25.22 0.21
CA GLY A 155 5.79 -25.74 -0.95
C GLY A 155 5.22 -24.64 -1.87
N MET A 156 4.89 -23.47 -1.31
CA MET A 156 4.46 -22.31 -2.09
C MET A 156 5.65 -21.68 -2.83
N LEU A 157 6.79 -21.52 -2.15
CA LEU A 157 8.00 -20.90 -2.69
C LEU A 157 8.71 -21.78 -3.73
N ALA A 158 8.64 -23.10 -3.59
CA ALA A 158 9.21 -24.05 -4.55
C ALA A 158 8.60 -23.98 -5.97
N LYS A 159 7.50 -23.24 -6.14
CA LYS A 159 6.87 -22.99 -7.45
C LYS A 159 7.60 -21.91 -8.27
N TYR A 160 8.51 -21.18 -7.63
CA TYR A 160 9.25 -20.09 -8.25
C TYR A 160 10.70 -20.53 -8.47
N SER A 161 11.24 -20.20 -9.64
CA SER A 161 12.65 -20.47 -9.98
C SER A 161 13.62 -19.66 -9.13
N GLU A 162 13.19 -18.50 -8.65
CA GLU A 162 13.93 -17.61 -7.78
C GLU A 162 12.99 -17.00 -6.74
N VAL A 163 13.48 -16.90 -5.51
CA VAL A 163 12.83 -16.18 -4.41
C VAL A 163 13.83 -15.14 -3.93
N MET A 164 13.41 -13.88 -3.93
CA MET A 164 14.26 -12.77 -3.58
C MET A 164 14.50 -12.70 -2.07
N GLU A 165 15.71 -12.30 -1.70
CA GLU A 165 16.07 -11.92 -0.33
C GLU A 165 15.45 -10.56 0.02
N PRO A 166 15.25 -10.24 1.32
CA PRO A 166 14.63 -8.98 1.75
C PRO A 166 15.24 -7.72 1.13
N TRP A 167 16.56 -7.70 0.94
CA TRP A 167 17.25 -6.54 0.34
C TRP A 167 16.95 -6.39 -1.16
N GLN A 168 16.75 -7.49 -1.89
CA GLN A 168 16.32 -7.47 -3.30
C GLN A 168 14.86 -6.98 -3.39
N GLY A 169 13.99 -7.49 -2.53
CA GLY A 169 12.60 -7.07 -2.44
C GLY A 169 12.41 -5.58 -2.10
N ALA A 170 13.40 -4.96 -1.43
CA ALA A 170 13.39 -3.53 -1.14
C ALA A 170 13.71 -2.66 -2.38
N LEU A 171 14.41 -3.20 -3.39
CA LEU A 171 14.91 -2.41 -4.52
C LEU A 171 13.80 -1.67 -5.29
N PRO A 172 12.61 -2.24 -5.60
CA PRO A 172 11.56 -1.50 -6.31
C PRO A 172 11.06 -0.29 -5.53
N SER A 173 10.94 -0.41 -4.20
CA SER A 173 10.52 0.68 -3.31
C SER A 173 11.57 1.79 -3.23
N LEU A 174 12.86 1.41 -3.17
CA LEU A 174 13.97 2.34 -3.16
C LEU A 174 14.06 3.08 -4.49
N PHE A 175 13.94 2.37 -5.62
CA PHE A 175 13.91 2.96 -6.94
C PHE A 175 12.80 4.00 -7.07
N ALA A 176 11.56 3.63 -6.71
CA ALA A 176 10.41 4.53 -6.71
C ALA A 176 10.64 5.77 -5.83
N ALA A 177 11.27 5.60 -4.67
CA ALA A 177 11.58 6.67 -3.73
C ALA A 177 12.70 7.60 -4.20
N THR A 178 13.76 7.08 -4.82
CA THR A 178 15.01 7.85 -5.00
C THR A 178 15.33 8.22 -6.44
N ASP A 179 14.83 7.50 -7.44
CA ASP A 179 15.20 7.75 -8.83
C ASP A 179 14.51 9.03 -9.37
N ALA A 180 15.27 9.90 -10.02
CA ALA A 180 14.80 11.19 -10.52
C ALA A 180 13.87 11.08 -11.74
N SER A 181 13.86 9.93 -12.43
CA SER A 181 13.03 9.70 -13.61
C SER A 181 11.59 9.27 -13.30
N VAL A 182 11.32 8.90 -12.03
CA VAL A 182 10.01 8.44 -11.55
C VAL A 182 8.96 9.52 -11.70
N LYS A 183 7.81 9.15 -12.26
CA LYS A 183 6.64 10.02 -12.45
C LYS A 183 5.49 9.58 -11.56
N GLY A 184 4.71 10.55 -11.13
CA GLY A 184 3.49 10.30 -10.38
C GLY A 184 2.50 9.40 -11.13
N GLY A 185 1.91 8.45 -10.41
CA GLY A 185 0.96 7.47 -10.93
C GLY A 185 1.62 6.20 -11.50
N GLU A 186 2.93 6.04 -11.35
CA GLU A 186 3.64 4.84 -11.80
C GLU A 186 3.63 3.71 -10.74
N PHE A 187 3.74 2.47 -11.22
CA PHE A 187 3.82 1.26 -10.41
C PHE A 187 5.09 0.49 -10.79
N PHE A 188 5.92 0.13 -9.80
CA PHE A 188 7.21 -0.52 -10.00
C PHE A 188 7.26 -1.94 -9.45
N GLY A 189 7.98 -2.80 -10.14
CA GLY A 189 8.15 -4.21 -9.80
C GLY A 189 9.47 -4.76 -10.30
N PRO A 190 9.80 -6.02 -10.00
CA PRO A 190 10.91 -6.72 -10.62
C PRO A 190 10.66 -6.93 -12.12
N ASP A 191 11.70 -6.88 -12.94
CA ASP A 191 11.63 -7.01 -14.40
C ASP A 191 11.62 -8.45 -14.95
N GLY A 192 11.79 -9.46 -14.08
CA GLY A 192 11.82 -10.86 -14.47
C GLY A 192 10.48 -11.46 -14.85
N GLU A 193 10.45 -12.78 -15.04
CA GLU A 193 9.25 -13.48 -15.50
C GLU A 193 8.08 -13.26 -14.53
N LYS A 194 6.96 -12.76 -15.06
CA LYS A 194 5.74 -12.41 -14.30
C LYS A 194 6.01 -11.47 -13.12
N GLU A 195 7.14 -10.76 -13.14
CA GLU A 195 7.56 -9.83 -12.10
C GLU A 195 7.76 -10.52 -10.73
N PHE A 196 8.16 -11.80 -10.75
CA PHE A 196 8.42 -12.57 -9.53
C PHE A 196 9.78 -12.24 -8.90
N SER A 197 10.82 -12.02 -9.70
CA SER A 197 12.16 -11.64 -9.26
C SER A 197 12.83 -10.75 -10.31
N GLY A 198 13.96 -10.13 -9.97
CA GLY A 198 14.71 -9.26 -10.89
C GLY A 198 15.00 -7.89 -10.30
N TYR A 199 15.34 -6.94 -11.18
CA TYR A 199 15.67 -5.56 -10.81
C TYR A 199 14.47 -4.63 -10.99
N PRO A 200 14.45 -3.45 -10.34
CA PRO A 200 13.36 -2.50 -10.45
C PRO A 200 13.10 -2.06 -11.90
N ALA A 201 11.86 -2.17 -12.34
CA ALA A 201 11.33 -1.65 -13.59
C ALA A 201 9.87 -1.23 -13.43
N LEU A 202 9.33 -0.55 -14.45
CA LEU A 202 7.89 -0.31 -14.53
C LEU A 202 7.14 -1.64 -14.59
N SER A 203 6.19 -1.82 -13.67
CA SER A 203 5.33 -2.98 -13.60
C SER A 203 4.38 -2.99 -14.81
N LYS A 204 4.15 -4.18 -15.34
CA LYS A 204 3.19 -4.48 -16.40
C LYS A 204 1.87 -5.02 -15.83
N HIS A 205 1.77 -5.22 -14.52
CA HIS A 205 0.52 -5.59 -13.87
C HIS A 205 -0.55 -4.53 -14.11
N SER A 206 -1.64 -4.94 -14.76
CA SER A 206 -2.76 -4.06 -15.08
C SER A 206 -4.03 -4.90 -15.23
N THR A 207 -5.06 -4.56 -14.46
CA THR A 207 -6.38 -5.18 -14.52
C THR A 207 -7.46 -4.10 -14.64
N PRO A 208 -8.69 -4.44 -15.09
CA PRO A 208 -9.80 -3.49 -15.08
C PRO A 208 -10.02 -2.87 -13.69
N ALA A 209 -9.97 -3.68 -12.63
CA ALA A 209 -10.17 -3.22 -11.26
C ALA A 209 -9.09 -2.22 -10.81
N MET A 210 -7.81 -2.47 -11.13
CA MET A 210 -6.70 -1.55 -10.80
C MET A 210 -6.85 -0.18 -11.46
N ASN A 211 -7.49 -0.11 -12.63
CA ASN A 211 -7.67 1.11 -13.42
C ASN A 211 -9.08 1.71 -13.31
N ASP A 212 -9.93 1.19 -12.44
CA ASP A 212 -11.30 1.67 -12.28
C ASP A 212 -11.33 2.95 -11.42
N GLY A 213 -11.45 4.10 -12.09
CA GLY A 213 -11.54 5.40 -11.44
C GLY A 213 -12.81 5.60 -10.59
N GLN A 214 -13.91 4.90 -10.88
CA GLN A 214 -15.11 4.96 -10.04
C GLN A 214 -14.90 4.18 -8.75
N LEU A 215 -14.29 3.00 -8.84
CA LEU A 215 -13.90 2.20 -7.69
C LEU A 215 -12.89 2.96 -6.81
N ALA A 216 -11.89 3.61 -7.42
CA ALA A 216 -10.90 4.43 -6.71
C ALA A 216 -11.57 5.59 -5.95
N GLN A 217 -12.49 6.31 -6.59
CA GLN A 217 -13.24 7.40 -5.95
C GLN A 217 -14.15 6.90 -4.82
N LYS A 218 -14.79 5.73 -5.00
CA LYS A 218 -15.61 5.09 -3.96
C LYS A 218 -14.76 4.68 -2.76
N LEU A 219 -13.60 4.07 -3.00
CA LEU A 219 -12.64 3.71 -1.97
C LEU A 219 -12.13 4.94 -1.20
N TRP A 220 -11.78 6.01 -1.90
CA TRP A 220 -11.37 7.27 -1.28
C TRP A 220 -12.44 7.84 -0.35
N THR A 221 -13.67 7.92 -0.84
CA THR A 221 -14.82 8.43 -0.08
C THR A 221 -15.09 7.56 1.15
N TYR A 222 -15.00 6.24 1.01
CA TYR A 222 -15.10 5.31 2.12
C TYR A 222 -14.00 5.56 3.15
N ALA A 223 -12.73 5.68 2.72
CA ALA A 223 -11.59 5.85 3.61
C ALA A 223 -11.65 7.17 4.40
N GLU A 224 -12.02 8.28 3.75
CA GLU A 224 -12.24 9.57 4.44
C GLU A 224 -13.32 9.46 5.53
N LYS A 225 -14.46 8.82 5.21
CA LYS A 225 -15.54 8.61 6.19
C LYS A 225 -15.11 7.66 7.32
N ALA A 226 -14.46 6.57 6.97
CA ALA A 226 -14.02 5.51 7.87
C ALA A 226 -12.97 6.00 8.87
N SER A 227 -12.08 6.88 8.44
CA SER A 227 -11.04 7.48 9.28
C SER A 227 -11.43 8.81 9.91
N ASN A 228 -12.58 9.39 9.53
CA ASN A 228 -12.98 10.76 9.87
C ASN A 228 -11.89 11.80 9.51
N LEU A 229 -11.26 11.61 8.35
CA LEU A 229 -10.20 12.48 7.82
C LEU A 229 -10.60 13.05 6.46
N ARG A 230 -10.03 14.20 6.15
CA ARG A 230 -10.02 14.77 4.79
C ARG A 230 -8.59 14.88 4.33
N PHE A 231 -8.35 14.51 3.08
CA PHE A 231 -7.07 14.77 2.44
C PHE A 231 -7.02 16.24 2.00
N ASN A 232 -6.27 17.05 2.75
CA ASN A 232 -6.02 18.43 2.38
C ASN A 232 -4.90 18.44 1.32
N ILE A 233 -5.28 18.16 0.08
CA ILE A 233 -4.41 18.21 -1.10
C ILE A 233 -4.35 19.64 -1.63
#